data_AF-A0A6N9EL10-F1
#
_entry.id   AF-A0A6N9EL10-F1
#
_cell.length_a   1.000
_cell.length_b   1.000
_cell.length_c   1.000
_cell.angle_alpha   90.00
_cell.angle_beta   90.00
_cell.angle_gamma   90.00
#
_symmetry.space_group_name_H-M   'P 1'
#
loop_
_entity.id
_entity.type
_entity.pdbx_description
1 polymer ?
#
loop_
_entity_poly.entity_id
_entity_poly.type
_entity_poly.pdbx_seq_one_letter_code
_entity_poly.pdbx_strand_id
1 'polypeptide(L)'
;MQLRKALPHQNSNGRHRSCGILALLTSSLLLAAGAAVARPDCDDWPSRGFFRQATAADVARCLSQGADPKARVQLGLGPGYTPLHWAAAFSETPAVVKVLLDAGANPSAKTKEGKLPVELVPDDSPLRGTDVYWRLNEGRYR
;
A
#
# COMPACT_ATOMS: atom_id res chain seq x y z
N MET A 1 27.81 30.83 17.12
CA MET A 1 26.40 31.27 17.17
C MET A 1 25.60 30.12 17.77
N GLN A 2 25.22 30.27 19.04
CA GLN A 2 24.76 29.18 19.92
C GLN A 2 23.29 28.79 19.66
N LEU A 3 23.07 27.47 19.66
CA LEU A 3 21.88 26.69 20.01
C LEU A 3 20.51 27.40 20.09
N ARG A 4 19.55 26.91 19.28
CA ARG A 4 18.13 26.96 19.66
C ARG A 4 17.71 25.60 20.25
N LYS A 5 17.35 25.69 21.52
CA LYS A 5 16.79 24.68 22.42
C LYS A 5 15.54 24.00 21.86
N ALA A 6 15.38 22.74 22.24
CA ALA A 6 14.15 21.96 22.15
C ALA A 6 13.11 22.35 23.24
N LEU A 7 11.88 21.86 23.02
CA LEU A 7 10.74 21.66 23.96
C LEU A 7 9.77 22.85 24.13
N PRO A 8 8.44 22.62 24.29
CA PRO A 8 7.88 21.62 25.19
C PRO A 8 6.82 20.65 24.64
N HIS A 9 6.97 19.42 25.16
CA HIS A 9 5.92 18.46 25.46
C HIS A 9 4.83 19.14 26.29
N GLN A 10 3.58 19.09 25.86
CA GLN A 10 2.43 19.42 26.72
C GLN A 10 1.56 18.18 26.88
N ASN A 11 1.68 17.64 28.09
CA ASN A 11 0.80 16.70 28.75
C ASN A 11 -0.49 17.43 29.13
N SER A 12 -1.66 16.83 28.86
CA SER A 12 -2.90 17.23 29.50
C SER A 12 -3.77 16.01 29.74
N ASN A 13 -3.44 15.32 30.82
CA ASN A 13 -4.38 14.56 31.64
C ASN A 13 -5.64 15.40 31.93
N GLY A 14 -6.81 14.92 31.51
CA GLY A 14 -8.11 15.50 31.83
C GLY A 14 -9.12 14.41 32.18
N ARG A 15 -8.98 13.84 33.37
CA ARG A 15 -9.88 12.85 33.96
C ARG A 15 -11.18 13.51 34.45
N HIS A 16 -12.30 12.87 34.09
CA HIS A 16 -13.61 12.79 34.77
C HIS A 16 -14.41 14.06 35.09
N ARG A 17 -15.58 14.18 34.43
CA ARG A 17 -16.86 14.47 35.09
C ARG A 17 -17.93 13.51 34.57
N SER A 18 -18.40 12.62 35.44
CA SER A 18 -19.60 11.81 35.24
C SER A 18 -20.82 12.74 35.19
N CYS A 19 -21.66 12.61 34.17
CA CYS A 19 -23.02 13.11 34.16
C CYS A 19 -23.93 11.92 33.87
N GLY A 20 -24.69 11.50 34.89
CA GLY A 20 -25.65 10.41 34.76
C GLY A 20 -26.93 10.91 34.10
N ILE A 21 -27.32 10.30 32.99
CA ILE A 21 -28.70 10.23 32.53
C ILE A 21 -28.90 8.83 31.96
N LEU A 22 -29.86 8.10 32.53
CA LEU A 22 -30.35 6.83 32.03
C LEU A 22 -30.89 7.01 30.60
N ALA A 23 -30.28 6.34 29.62
CA ALA A 23 -30.88 6.10 28.31
C ALA A 23 -31.17 4.60 28.19
N LEU A 24 -32.45 4.26 28.17
CA LEU A 24 -32.97 2.91 27.97
C LEU A 24 -32.86 2.52 26.48
N LEU A 25 -32.32 1.32 26.25
CA LEU A 25 -32.53 0.42 25.10
C LEU A 25 -32.27 0.94 23.67
N THR A 26 -31.01 0.90 23.22
CA THR A 26 -30.65 0.64 21.80
C THR A 26 -29.39 -0.23 21.69
N SER A 27 -29.39 -1.40 22.35
CA SER A 27 -28.22 -2.28 22.38
C SER A 27 -28.14 -3.19 21.16
N SER A 28 -27.70 -2.64 20.03
CA SER A 28 -26.93 -3.35 18.99
C SER A 28 -26.19 -2.35 18.10
N LEU A 29 -25.43 -1.43 18.71
CA LEU A 29 -24.40 -0.69 17.98
C LEU A 29 -23.12 -1.55 18.02
N LEU A 30 -22.97 -2.44 17.04
CA LEU A 30 -21.74 -3.17 16.82
C LEU A 30 -20.65 -2.14 16.47
N LEU A 31 -19.80 -1.84 17.44
CA LEU A 31 -18.64 -0.98 17.29
C LEU A 31 -17.66 -1.68 16.31
N ALA A 32 -17.76 -1.33 15.03
CA ALA A 32 -16.69 -1.59 14.09
C ALA A 32 -15.50 -0.73 14.51
N ALA A 33 -14.69 -1.24 15.44
CA ALA A 33 -13.37 -0.70 15.71
C ALA A 33 -12.52 -0.97 14.47
N GLY A 34 -12.64 -0.10 13.47
CA GLY A 34 -11.67 0.00 12.40
C GLY A 34 -10.35 0.37 13.05
N ALA A 35 -9.51 -0.64 13.32
CA ALA A 35 -8.13 -0.40 13.67
C ALA A 35 -7.55 0.46 12.53
N ALA A 36 -7.23 1.72 12.84
CA ALA A 36 -6.61 2.62 11.89
C ALA A 36 -5.20 2.08 11.62
N VAL A 37 -5.08 1.13 10.69
CA VAL A 37 -3.79 0.71 10.14
C VAL A 37 -3.16 1.98 9.59
N ALA A 38 -1.98 2.33 10.12
CA ALA A 38 -1.28 3.52 9.70
C ALA A 38 -1.06 3.47 8.18
N ARG A 39 -1.45 4.53 7.47
CA ARG A 39 -1.29 4.61 6.02
C ARG A 39 0.21 4.59 5.67
N PRO A 40 0.62 3.86 4.63
CA PRO A 40 2.02 3.83 4.21
C PRO A 40 2.47 5.19 3.67
N ASP A 41 3.72 5.55 3.96
CA ASP A 41 4.35 6.77 3.47
C ASP A 41 4.73 6.63 1.99
N CYS A 42 4.62 7.70 1.21
CA CYS A 42 5.08 7.68 -0.18
C CYS A 42 6.59 7.68 -0.30
N ASP A 43 7.32 8.12 0.73
CA ASP A 43 8.79 8.04 0.78
C ASP A 43 9.29 6.58 0.80
N ASP A 44 8.45 5.63 1.22
CA ASP A 44 8.74 4.20 1.18
C ASP A 44 8.58 3.58 -0.22
N TRP A 45 8.21 4.37 -1.24
CA TRP A 45 8.05 3.89 -2.60
C TRP A 45 9.41 3.57 -3.27
N PRO A 46 9.55 2.49 -4.08
CA PRO A 46 8.60 1.41 -4.36
C PRO A 46 8.94 0.14 -3.55
N SER A 47 8.93 0.21 -2.22
CA SER A 47 9.35 -0.91 -1.37
C SER A 47 8.30 -2.01 -1.24
N ARG A 48 8.75 -3.21 -0.88
CA ARG A 48 7.87 -4.31 -0.46
C ARG A 48 6.93 -3.90 0.69
N GLY A 49 7.45 -3.15 1.65
CA GLY A 49 6.72 -2.75 2.86
C GLY A 49 5.50 -1.89 2.54
N PHE A 50 5.66 -0.98 1.57
CA PHE A 50 4.58 -0.16 1.03
C PHE A 50 3.47 -1.04 0.43
N PHE A 51 3.80 -1.90 -0.55
CA PHE A 51 2.80 -2.68 -1.31
C PHE A 51 2.13 -3.80 -0.52
N ARG A 52 2.69 -4.20 0.63
CA ARG A 52 2.05 -5.18 1.52
C ARG A 52 0.83 -4.61 2.27
N GLN A 53 0.75 -3.29 2.40
CA GLN A 53 -0.31 -2.62 3.17
C GLN A 53 -1.08 -1.58 2.35
N ALA A 54 -0.53 -1.13 1.22
CA ALA A 54 -1.13 -0.09 0.41
C ALA A 54 -2.47 -0.52 -0.19
N THR A 55 -3.44 0.38 -0.10
CA THR A 55 -4.70 0.29 -0.84
C THR A 55 -4.55 0.95 -2.22
N ALA A 56 -5.52 0.75 -3.11
CA ALA A 56 -5.54 1.45 -4.40
C ALA A 56 -5.56 2.98 -4.23
N ALA A 57 -6.19 3.49 -3.16
CA ALA A 57 -6.21 4.91 -2.84
C ALA A 57 -4.82 5.43 -2.42
N ASP A 58 -4.05 4.65 -1.66
CA ASP A 58 -2.68 5.01 -1.29
C ASP A 58 -1.75 5.04 -2.50
N VAL A 59 -1.87 4.05 -3.39
CA VAL A 59 -1.10 4.01 -4.65
C VAL A 59 -1.44 5.22 -5.52
N ALA A 60 -2.73 5.50 -5.74
CA ALA A 60 -3.17 6.67 -6.51
C ALA A 60 -2.67 7.98 -5.90
N ARG A 61 -2.70 8.11 -4.57
CA ARG A 61 -2.16 9.26 -3.85
C ARG A 61 -0.66 9.41 -4.11
N CYS A 62 0.14 8.37 -3.93
CA CYS A 62 1.59 8.49 -4.14
C CYS A 62 1.95 8.80 -5.59
N LEU A 63 1.25 8.20 -6.56
CA LEU A 63 1.40 8.55 -7.98
C LEU A 63 1.08 10.03 -8.24
N SER A 64 0.03 10.58 -7.63
CA SER A 64 -0.31 12.01 -7.74
C SER A 64 0.74 12.94 -7.12
N GLN A 65 1.56 12.43 -6.19
CA GLN A 65 2.68 13.13 -5.56
C GLN A 65 4.01 12.94 -6.32
N GLY A 66 3.98 12.28 -7.48
CA GLY A 66 5.14 12.09 -8.35
C GLY A 66 5.88 10.76 -8.17
N ALA A 67 5.32 9.80 -7.43
CA ALA A 67 5.89 8.45 -7.39
C ALA A 67 5.89 7.83 -8.79
N ASP A 68 7.03 7.25 -9.21
CA ASP A 68 7.17 6.67 -10.53
C ASP A 68 6.65 5.21 -10.57
N PRO A 69 5.60 4.89 -11.37
CA PRO A 69 5.07 3.53 -11.53
C PRO A 69 6.08 2.56 -12.18
N LYS A 70 7.15 3.07 -12.79
CA LYS A 70 8.22 2.30 -13.44
C LYS A 70 9.50 2.25 -12.61
N ALA A 71 9.49 2.82 -11.40
CA ALA A 71 10.66 2.86 -10.53
C ALA A 71 11.27 1.46 -10.36
N ARG A 72 12.60 1.38 -10.36
CA ARG A 72 13.33 0.11 -10.16
C ARG A 72 14.09 0.17 -8.85
N VAL A 73 13.91 -0.83 -7.99
CA VAL A 73 14.74 -0.96 -6.79
C VAL A 73 16.14 -1.40 -7.20
N GLN A 74 17.08 -0.46 -7.22
CA GLN A 74 18.45 -0.70 -7.71
C GLN A 74 19.48 -0.89 -6.60
N LEU A 75 19.05 -1.12 -5.36
CA LEU A 75 19.97 -1.30 -4.24
C LEU A 75 20.67 -2.66 -4.30
N GLY A 76 21.90 -2.61 -4.84
CA GLY A 76 23.07 -3.44 -4.53
C GLY A 76 23.03 -4.93 -4.86
N LEU A 77 22.05 -5.67 -4.36
CA LEU A 77 21.99 -7.14 -4.42
C LEU A 77 20.56 -7.66 -4.62
N GLY A 78 19.58 -6.77 -4.72
CA GLY A 78 18.18 -7.15 -4.92
C GLY A 78 17.82 -7.43 -6.39
N PRO A 79 16.73 -8.18 -6.62
CA PRO A 79 16.21 -8.62 -7.92
C PRO A 79 15.74 -7.50 -8.86
N GLY A 80 15.93 -6.22 -8.56
CA GLY A 80 15.55 -5.15 -9.50
C GLY A 80 14.03 -5.02 -9.72
N TYR A 81 13.24 -5.29 -8.68
CA TYR A 81 11.77 -5.21 -8.70
C TYR A 81 11.26 -3.82 -9.07
N THR A 82 10.09 -3.81 -9.71
CA THR A 82 9.27 -2.62 -9.96
C THR A 82 8.09 -2.58 -8.99
N PRO A 83 7.39 -1.44 -8.82
CA PRO A 83 6.09 -1.37 -8.14
C PRO A 83 5.16 -2.54 -8.49
N LEU A 84 5.07 -2.86 -9.79
CA LEU A 84 4.16 -3.89 -10.29
C LEU A 84 4.55 -5.30 -9.84
N HIS A 85 5.84 -5.60 -9.67
CA HIS A 85 6.28 -6.87 -9.10
C HIS A 85 5.86 -7.02 -7.64
N TRP A 86 6.04 -5.96 -6.83
CA TRP A 86 5.65 -6.00 -5.43
C TRP A 86 4.13 -6.09 -5.25
N ALA A 87 3.38 -5.31 -6.03
CA ALA A 87 1.93 -5.37 -6.03
C ALA A 87 1.39 -6.75 -6.41
N ALA A 88 1.94 -7.37 -7.47
CA ALA A 88 1.54 -8.70 -7.91
C ALA A 88 1.82 -9.79 -6.85
N ALA A 89 2.92 -9.65 -6.11
CA ALA A 89 3.34 -10.64 -5.12
C ALA A 89 2.68 -10.48 -3.74
N PHE A 90 2.35 -9.26 -3.32
CA PHE A 90 1.99 -8.96 -1.92
C PHE A 90 0.66 -8.23 -1.73
N SER A 91 0.02 -7.72 -2.78
CA SER A 91 -1.26 -7.03 -2.61
C SER A 91 -2.42 -8.02 -2.49
N GLU A 92 -3.23 -7.85 -1.45
CA GLU A 92 -4.51 -8.56 -1.30
C GLU A 92 -5.65 -7.90 -2.11
N THR A 93 -5.37 -6.79 -2.80
CA THR A 93 -6.41 -6.03 -3.52
C THR A 93 -6.05 -5.89 -5.01
N PRO A 94 -6.79 -6.55 -5.92
CA PRO A 94 -6.54 -6.45 -7.37
C PRO A 94 -6.55 -5.00 -7.90
N ALA A 95 -7.29 -4.12 -7.23
CA ALA A 95 -7.35 -2.69 -7.56
C ALA A 95 -5.98 -1.99 -7.49
N VAL A 96 -5.07 -2.41 -6.61
CA VAL A 96 -3.69 -1.86 -6.55
C VAL A 96 -2.93 -2.13 -7.84
N VAL A 97 -2.99 -3.38 -8.32
CA VAL A 97 -2.38 -3.78 -9.59
C VAL A 97 -3.01 -3.02 -10.76
N LYS A 98 -4.34 -2.88 -10.75
CA LYS A 98 -5.07 -2.11 -11.77
C LYS A 98 -4.60 -0.67 -11.85
N VAL A 99 -4.50 0.03 -10.71
CA VAL A 99 -4.04 1.43 -10.67
C VAL A 99 -2.62 1.58 -11.24
N LEU A 100 -1.71 0.67 -10.90
CA LEU A 100 -0.35 0.71 -11.47
C LEU A 100 -0.33 0.49 -12.98
N LEU A 101 -1.11 -0.48 -13.48
CA LEU A 101 -1.23 -0.74 -14.92
C LEU A 101 -1.83 0.48 -15.65
N ASP A 102 -2.88 1.08 -15.09
CA ASP A 102 -3.53 2.27 -15.65
C ASP A 102 -2.58 3.49 -15.62
N ALA A 103 -1.66 3.55 -14.64
CA ALA A 103 -0.59 4.54 -14.56
C ALA A 103 0.60 4.25 -15.49
N GLY A 104 0.52 3.20 -16.33
CA GLY A 104 1.54 2.88 -17.32
C GLY A 104 2.73 2.08 -16.77
N ALA A 105 2.57 1.38 -15.64
CA ALA A 105 3.55 0.38 -15.21
C ALA A 105 3.69 -0.71 -16.28
N ASN A 106 4.92 -1.16 -16.54
CA ASN A 106 5.20 -2.13 -17.60
C ASN A 106 4.96 -3.58 -17.12
N PRO A 107 3.95 -4.31 -17.64
CA PRO A 107 3.69 -5.71 -17.26
C PRO A 107 4.76 -6.69 -17.81
N SER A 108 5.58 -6.25 -18.78
CA SER A 108 6.68 -7.02 -19.36
C SER A 108 8.03 -6.76 -18.69
N ALA A 109 8.08 -5.89 -17.67
CA ALA A 109 9.33 -5.60 -16.96
C ALA A 109 9.86 -6.85 -16.28
N LYS A 110 11.12 -7.22 -16.50
CA LYS A 110 11.75 -8.38 -15.87
C LYS A 110 12.59 -7.99 -14.67
N THR A 111 12.54 -8.78 -13.60
CA THR A 111 13.54 -8.77 -12.53
C THR A 111 14.93 -9.14 -13.07
N LYS A 112 15.97 -9.03 -12.24
CA LYS A 112 17.33 -9.48 -12.58
C LYS A 112 17.40 -10.99 -12.83
N GLU A 113 16.52 -11.76 -12.19
CA GLU A 113 16.36 -13.20 -12.38
C GLU A 113 15.44 -13.53 -13.57
N GLY A 114 15.02 -12.52 -14.34
CA GLY A 114 14.20 -12.69 -15.54
C GLY A 114 12.71 -12.90 -15.28
N LYS A 115 12.25 -12.73 -14.03
CA LYS A 115 10.83 -12.94 -13.67
C LYS A 115 9.97 -11.75 -14.08
N LEU A 116 8.79 -12.04 -14.62
CA LEU A 116 7.74 -11.06 -14.88
C LEU A 116 6.91 -10.80 -13.60
N PRO A 117 6.16 -9.68 -13.50
CA PRO A 117 5.26 -9.45 -12.39
C PRO A 117 4.21 -10.56 -12.24
N VAL A 118 3.65 -11.06 -13.34
CA VAL A 118 2.65 -12.15 -13.32
C VAL A 118 3.21 -13.46 -12.75
N GLU A 119 4.52 -13.67 -12.84
CA GLU A 119 5.19 -14.89 -12.36
C GLU A 119 5.38 -14.90 -10.84
N LEU A 120 5.15 -13.76 -10.19
CA LEU A 120 5.24 -13.63 -8.74
C LEU A 120 3.88 -13.66 -8.07
N VAL A 121 2.79 -13.79 -8.83
CA VAL A 121 1.42 -13.88 -8.30
C VAL A 121 1.25 -15.22 -7.58
N PRO A 122 0.95 -15.25 -6.28
CA PRO A 122 0.68 -16.48 -5.54
C PRO A 122 -0.55 -17.24 -6.09
N ASP A 123 -0.59 -18.57 -5.94
CA ASP A 123 -1.69 -19.43 -6.39
C ASP A 123 -3.04 -19.12 -5.73
N ASP A 124 -3.01 -18.66 -4.48
CA ASP A 124 -4.16 -18.25 -3.68
C ASP A 124 -4.47 -16.74 -3.77
N SER A 125 -3.74 -16.00 -4.62
CA SER A 125 -3.93 -14.55 -4.75
C SER A 125 -5.34 -14.21 -5.24
N PRO A 126 -6.03 -13.23 -4.64
CA PRO A 126 -7.32 -12.72 -5.11
C PRO A 126 -7.22 -12.04 -6.48
N LEU A 127 -6.01 -11.80 -6.99
CA LEU A 127 -5.78 -11.34 -8.35
C LEU A 127 -6.16 -12.41 -9.37
N ARG A 128 -5.94 -13.71 -9.09
CA ARG A 128 -6.17 -14.77 -10.08
C ARG A 128 -7.64 -14.85 -10.50
N GLY A 129 -7.87 -15.11 -11.79
CA GLY A 129 -9.20 -15.18 -12.37
C GLY A 129 -9.86 -13.81 -12.63
N THR A 130 -9.24 -12.69 -12.21
CA THR A 130 -9.73 -11.35 -12.54
C THR A 130 -9.30 -10.91 -13.94
N ASP A 131 -9.99 -9.92 -14.50
CA ASP A 131 -9.57 -9.22 -15.71
C ASP A 131 -8.18 -8.57 -15.55
N VAL A 132 -7.89 -8.05 -14.35
CA VAL A 132 -6.61 -7.43 -14.01
C VAL A 132 -5.47 -8.45 -14.10
N TYR A 133 -5.68 -9.70 -13.68
CA TYR A 133 -4.70 -10.77 -13.85
C TYR A 133 -4.40 -11.04 -15.33
N TRP A 134 -5.44 -11.13 -16.16
CA TRP A 134 -5.25 -11.38 -17.59
C TRP A 134 -4.52 -10.22 -18.26
N ARG A 135 -4.87 -8.96 -17.93
CA ARG A 135 -4.12 -7.77 -18.37
C ARG A 135 -2.65 -7.81 -17.95
N LEU A 136 -2.37 -8.27 -16.74
CA LEU A 136 -0.99 -8.45 -16.26
C LEU A 136 -0.27 -9.57 -17.04
N ASN A 137 -0.97 -10.67 -17.31
CA ASN A 137 -0.43 -11.84 -18.02
C ASN A 137 -0.12 -11.57 -19.49
N GLU A 138 -0.81 -10.62 -20.12
CA GLU A 138 -0.48 -10.14 -21.48
C GLU A 138 0.97 -9.64 -21.61
N GLY A 139 1.62 -9.25 -20.50
CA GLY A 139 3.03 -8.87 -20.48
C GLY A 139 3.97 -9.97 -20.99
N ARG A 140 3.52 -11.23 -21.08
CA ARG A 140 4.27 -12.33 -21.70
C ARG A 140 4.37 -12.23 -23.23
N TYR A 141 3.48 -11.47 -23.87
CA TYR A 141 3.30 -11.49 -25.33
C TYR A 141 3.54 -10.12 -26.00
N ARG A 142 4.01 -9.13 -25.26
CA ARG A 142 4.29 -7.77 -25.75
C ARG A 142 5.78 -7.54 -25.97
#